data_AF-S2S3V4-F1
#
_entry.id   AF-S2S3V4-F1
#
_cell.length_a   1.000
_cell.length_b   1.000
_cell.length_c   1.000
_cell.angle_alpha   90.00
_cell.angle_beta   90.00
_cell.angle_gamma   90.00
#
_symmetry.space_group_name_H-M   'P 1'
#
loop_
_entity.id
_entity.type
_entity.pdbx_description
1 polymer ?
#
loop_
_entity_poly.entity_id
_entity_poly.type
_entity_poly.pdbx_seq_one_letter_code
_entity_poly.pdbx_strand_id
1 'polypeptide(L)'
;ADCGSLFLQVLMGGGLIGVASPGSLINIAIMTPKDAIVANFVSILAGFIVSTLIALFLLKTFAGGKDDDLEEFNVGGRQVKSVANFVPAVGETIAKTTSKIKKIIVACDSGMGSSAMGASVLKNILKKSGYADISVEHSSANQIAPDADLVITLDSLIERAKLAGGSDSISYLPVNNFLKEDDYKPAIDFIASRNQATATKTEVDDPDDLVPTKNEAKVLPKENIKLHQHFRTPEEAIEAAGQVLASNGFVDTTYIDDMLKRNEDLSVYVGNHVAVPHGLETSDSKIKKSGLSVLQVPEGVEFGPDEIAYVIIGIAGKSDTHLEMLTKISLVLMDEANVEKIRSAESEEEIMAVLNIS
;
A
#
# COMPACT_ATOMS: atom_id res chain seq x y z
N ALA A 1 -27.66 13.99 5.12
CA ALA A 1 -28.61 15.13 5.14
C ALA A 1 -28.14 16.06 6.23
N ASP A 2 -27.82 17.31 5.88
CA ASP A 2 -27.29 18.30 6.81
C ASP A 2 -28.39 18.71 7.82
N CYS A 3 -28.07 18.86 9.11
CA CYS A 3 -29.04 19.01 10.20
C CYS A 3 -30.00 20.20 10.01
N GLY A 4 -29.57 21.26 9.30
CA GLY A 4 -30.41 22.41 8.97
C GLY A 4 -31.53 22.11 7.97
N SER A 5 -31.28 21.21 7.00
CA SER A 5 -32.29 20.80 6.00
C SER A 5 -33.41 19.96 6.62
N LEU A 6 -33.08 19.13 7.61
CA LEU A 6 -34.03 18.28 8.32
C LEU A 6 -34.98 19.11 9.20
N PHE A 7 -34.47 20.16 9.85
CA PHE A 7 -35.28 21.06 10.67
C PHE A 7 -36.33 21.82 9.84
N LEU A 8 -35.96 22.35 8.67
CA LEU A 8 -36.90 23.03 7.77
C LEU A 8 -37.95 22.09 7.16
N GLN A 9 -37.56 20.85 6.84
CA GLN A 9 -38.48 19.82 6.33
C GLN A 9 -39.54 19.47 7.38
N VAL A 10 -39.17 19.31 8.65
CA VAL A 10 -40.15 19.07 9.74
C VAL A 10 -41.10 20.26 9.93
N LEU A 11 -40.60 21.49 9.78
CA LEU A 11 -41.38 22.72 10.02
C LEU A 11 -42.36 23.05 8.89
N MET A 12 -42.04 22.70 7.65
CA MET A 12 -42.90 22.92 6.47
C MET A 12 -43.68 21.68 6.01
N GLY A 13 -43.60 20.56 6.73
CA GLY A 13 -44.26 19.30 6.37
C GLY A 13 -43.64 18.61 5.13
N GLY A 14 -42.34 18.82 4.90
CA GLY A 14 -41.56 18.23 3.82
C GLY A 14 -41.05 16.81 4.14
N GLY A 15 -40.70 16.08 3.09
CA GLY A 15 -40.20 14.70 3.16
C GLY A 15 -40.10 14.06 1.77
N LEU A 16 -39.46 12.89 1.69
CA LEU A 16 -39.39 12.08 0.47
C LEU A 16 -40.27 10.84 0.62
N ILE A 17 -40.85 10.37 -0.48
CA ILE A 17 -41.69 9.16 -0.50
C ILE A 17 -40.81 7.88 -0.34
N GLY A 18 -39.49 7.99 -0.54
CA GLY A 18 -38.53 6.91 -0.39
C GLY A 18 -37.08 7.40 -0.25
N VAL A 19 -36.13 6.47 -0.09
CA VAL A 19 -34.71 6.79 0.08
C VAL A 19 -34.12 7.22 -1.26
N ALA A 20 -33.83 8.51 -1.43
CA ALA A 20 -33.13 9.01 -2.60
C ALA A 20 -31.62 8.77 -2.47
N SER A 21 -30.94 8.43 -3.57
CA SER A 21 -29.49 8.25 -3.54
C SER A 21 -28.78 9.57 -3.15
N PRO A 22 -27.75 9.54 -2.30
CA PRO A 22 -27.02 10.74 -1.91
C PRO A 22 -26.48 11.48 -3.13
N GLY A 23 -26.78 12.78 -3.26
CA GLY A 23 -26.19 13.67 -4.27
C GLY A 23 -26.99 13.87 -5.57
N SER A 24 -28.10 13.15 -5.82
CA SER A 24 -28.88 13.32 -7.05
C SER A 24 -30.11 14.22 -6.87
N LEU A 25 -30.01 15.49 -7.31
CA LEU A 25 -31.14 16.44 -7.30
C LEU A 25 -32.33 15.96 -8.15
N ILE A 26 -32.05 15.24 -9.24
CA ILE A 26 -33.08 14.68 -10.12
C ILE A 26 -33.86 13.59 -9.38
N ASN A 27 -33.15 12.71 -8.65
CA ASN A 27 -33.78 11.63 -7.89
C ASN A 27 -34.62 12.19 -6.73
N ILE A 28 -34.14 13.25 -6.07
CA ILE A 28 -34.88 13.97 -5.03
C ILE A 28 -36.14 14.63 -5.61
N ALA A 29 -36.08 15.23 -6.79
CA ALA A 29 -37.24 15.83 -7.45
C ALA A 29 -38.33 14.79 -7.79
N ILE A 30 -37.93 13.62 -8.27
CA ILE A 30 -38.83 12.52 -8.63
C ILE A 30 -39.50 11.90 -7.39
N MET A 31 -38.76 11.80 -6.29
CA MET A 31 -39.25 11.19 -5.05
C MET A 31 -39.95 12.16 -4.09
N THR A 32 -40.05 13.45 -4.45
CA THR A 32 -40.73 14.46 -3.62
C THR A 32 -42.24 14.50 -3.92
N PRO A 33 -43.11 14.38 -2.90
CA PRO A 33 -44.56 14.59 -3.05
C PRO A 33 -44.88 15.95 -3.67
N LYS A 34 -45.87 16.02 -4.57
CA LYS A 34 -46.19 17.25 -5.33
C LYS A 34 -46.55 18.46 -4.46
N ASP A 35 -47.11 18.20 -3.29
CA ASP A 35 -47.46 19.15 -2.23
C ASP A 35 -46.26 19.61 -1.39
N ALA A 36 -45.15 18.85 -1.39
CA ALA A 36 -43.94 19.13 -0.63
C ALA A 36 -42.75 19.62 -1.49
N ILE A 37 -42.91 19.72 -2.82
CA ILE A 37 -41.86 20.15 -3.76
C ILE A 37 -41.26 21.50 -3.35
N VAL A 38 -42.11 22.48 -3.04
CA VAL A 38 -41.65 23.83 -2.67
C VAL A 38 -40.85 23.78 -1.36
N ALA A 39 -41.33 23.06 -0.35
CA ALA A 39 -40.64 22.93 0.94
C ALA A 39 -39.27 22.26 0.79
N ASN A 40 -39.18 21.16 0.03
CA ASN A 40 -37.91 20.44 -0.14
C ASN A 40 -36.89 21.27 -0.93
N PHE A 41 -37.28 21.92 -2.03
CA PHE A 41 -36.36 22.75 -2.81
C PHE A 41 -35.92 24.02 -2.08
N VAL A 42 -36.82 24.65 -1.31
CA VAL A 42 -36.46 25.79 -0.45
C VAL A 42 -35.48 25.36 0.64
N SER A 43 -35.66 24.18 1.23
CA SER A 43 -34.72 23.65 2.24
C SER A 43 -33.32 23.37 1.66
N ILE A 44 -33.23 22.85 0.43
CA ILE A 44 -31.95 22.63 -0.27
C ILE A 44 -31.27 23.95 -0.60
N LEU A 45 -32.02 24.93 -1.11
CA LEU A 45 -31.49 26.25 -1.43
C LEU A 45 -31.02 26.98 -0.16
N ALA A 46 -31.79 26.89 0.93
CA ALA A 46 -31.40 27.45 2.22
C ALA A 46 -30.13 26.79 2.77
N GLY A 47 -30.02 25.46 2.69
CA GLY A 47 -28.81 24.72 3.04
C GLY A 47 -27.60 25.18 2.21
N PHE A 48 -27.75 25.29 0.89
CA PHE A 48 -26.70 25.78 -0.01
C PHE A 48 -26.25 27.21 0.35
N ILE A 49 -27.20 28.11 0.64
CA ILE A 49 -26.88 29.48 1.06
C ILE A 49 -26.12 29.49 2.38
N VAL A 50 -26.56 28.70 3.37
CA VAL A 50 -25.88 28.60 4.68
C VAL A 50 -24.48 28.03 4.51
N SER A 51 -24.29 26.93 3.76
CA SER A 51 -22.97 26.37 3.48
C SER A 51 -22.08 27.36 2.73
N THR A 52 -22.63 28.11 1.77
CA THR A 52 -21.89 29.15 1.05
C THR A 52 -21.50 30.30 1.96
N LEU A 53 -22.38 30.74 2.87
CA LEU A 53 -22.08 31.80 3.83
C LEU A 53 -21.04 31.35 4.85
N ILE A 54 -21.10 30.11 5.32
CA ILE A 54 -20.06 29.53 6.19
C ILE A 54 -18.74 29.44 5.44
N ALA A 55 -18.74 28.95 4.20
CA ALA A 55 -17.54 28.88 3.37
C ALA A 55 -16.94 30.27 3.11
N LEU A 56 -17.76 31.28 2.80
CA LEU A 56 -17.33 32.67 2.62
C LEU A 56 -16.86 33.29 3.93
N PHE A 57 -17.49 32.97 5.05
CA PHE A 57 -17.05 33.39 6.37
C PHE A 57 -15.69 32.78 6.69
N LEU A 58 -15.51 31.47 6.50
CA LEU A 58 -14.23 30.78 6.68
C LEU A 58 -13.15 31.32 5.74
N LEU A 59 -13.45 31.53 4.46
CA LEU A 59 -12.51 32.15 3.52
C LEU A 59 -12.17 33.59 3.94
N LYS A 60 -13.12 34.35 4.49
CA LYS A 60 -12.85 35.71 4.94
C LYS A 60 -12.12 35.77 6.28
N THR A 61 -12.34 34.82 7.18
CA THR A 61 -11.66 34.73 8.48
C THR A 61 -10.30 34.05 8.39
N PHE A 62 -10.10 33.13 7.43
CA PHE A 62 -8.87 32.35 7.30
C PHE A 62 -8.05 32.66 6.03
N ALA A 63 -8.63 33.24 4.98
CA ALA A 63 -7.91 33.66 3.77
C ALA A 63 -7.89 35.20 3.59
N GLY A 64 -8.35 35.95 4.59
CA GLY A 64 -8.40 37.41 4.60
C GLY A 64 -7.17 38.08 5.24
N GLY A 65 -5.97 37.76 4.78
CA GLY A 65 -4.77 38.55 5.02
C GLY A 65 -4.24 39.09 3.70
N LYS A 66 -4.26 40.41 3.52
CA LYS A 66 -3.39 41.05 2.54
C LYS A 66 -1.95 40.74 2.94
N ASP A 67 -1.11 40.57 1.92
CA ASP A 67 0.32 40.38 2.06
C ASP A 67 0.90 41.30 3.14
N ASP A 68 1.74 40.70 3.98
CA ASP A 68 2.43 41.24 5.15
C ASP A 68 1.64 41.15 6.47
N ASP A 69 2.11 40.24 7.33
CA ASP A 69 1.76 39.99 8.73
C ASP A 69 0.53 39.10 9.03
N LEU A 70 0.74 37.77 9.03
CA LEU A 70 -0.11 36.82 9.77
C LEU A 70 0.76 35.81 10.53
N GLU A 71 0.58 35.82 11.85
CA GLU A 71 1.27 34.96 12.82
C GLU A 71 1.03 33.46 12.57
N GLU A 72 2.08 32.68 12.82
CA GLU A 72 2.16 31.24 12.66
C GLU A 72 1.15 30.51 13.56
N PHE A 73 0.22 29.78 12.94
CA PHE A 73 -0.64 28.84 13.67
C PHE A 73 -0.01 27.44 13.64
N ASN A 74 0.41 26.97 14.82
CA ASN A 74 1.14 25.71 14.98
C ASN A 74 0.27 24.68 15.72
N VAL A 75 -0.05 23.57 15.05
CA VAL A 75 -0.64 22.38 15.69
C VAL A 75 0.27 21.21 15.38
N GLY A 76 0.95 20.70 16.41
CA GLY A 76 1.83 19.51 16.28
C GLY A 76 3.03 19.69 15.35
N GLY A 77 3.49 20.92 15.09
CA GLY A 77 4.74 21.17 14.35
C GLY A 77 4.61 21.24 12.82
N ARG A 78 3.41 21.32 12.24
CA ARG A 78 3.22 21.43 10.77
C ARG A 78 2.38 22.66 10.38
N GLN A 79 2.87 23.42 9.40
CA GLN A 79 2.14 24.54 8.77
C GLN A 79 1.25 24.02 7.62
N VAL A 80 0.00 24.46 7.53
CA VAL A 80 -0.92 24.09 6.44
C VAL A 80 -1.50 25.36 5.81
N LYS A 81 -1.16 25.63 4.54
CA LYS A 81 -1.58 26.85 3.81
C LYS A 81 -2.66 26.63 2.74
N SER A 82 -3.07 25.41 2.39
CA SER A 82 -4.15 25.16 1.43
C SER A 82 -4.59 23.69 1.36
N VAL A 83 -5.85 23.46 0.98
CA VAL A 83 -6.45 22.13 0.71
C VAL A 83 -5.89 21.49 -0.57
N ALA A 84 -5.13 22.22 -1.38
CA ALA A 84 -4.42 21.70 -2.55
C ALA A 84 -3.20 20.81 -2.20
N ASN A 85 -2.87 20.65 -0.91
CA ASN A 85 -1.72 19.89 -0.43
C ASN A 85 -2.03 18.42 -0.04
N PHE A 86 -3.11 17.82 -0.57
CA PHE A 86 -3.33 16.36 -0.47
C PHE A 86 -2.55 15.55 -1.53
N VAL A 87 -1.64 16.20 -2.25
CA VAL A 87 -0.48 15.55 -2.85
C VAL A 87 0.69 15.88 -1.91
N PRO A 88 1.39 14.90 -1.32
CA PRO A 88 2.54 15.21 -0.49
C PRO A 88 3.54 15.96 -1.37
N ALA A 89 3.82 17.22 -1.01
CA ALA A 89 4.88 17.96 -1.62
C ALA A 89 6.19 17.22 -1.32
N VAL A 90 6.82 16.71 -2.38
CA VAL A 90 8.13 16.02 -2.43
C VAL A 90 9.29 16.92 -1.94
N GLY A 91 8.99 18.08 -1.32
CA GLY A 91 9.93 19.16 -1.09
C GLY A 91 10.57 19.26 0.29
N GLU A 92 10.07 18.58 1.33
CA GLU A 92 10.56 18.81 2.71
C GLU A 92 11.42 17.68 3.31
N THR A 93 11.58 16.54 2.63
CA THR A 93 12.32 15.36 3.18
C THR A 93 13.67 15.12 2.50
N ILE A 94 14.26 16.14 1.88
CA ILE A 94 15.53 16.02 1.18
C ILE A 94 16.65 16.59 2.06
N ALA A 95 17.48 15.71 2.62
CA ALA A 95 18.75 16.08 3.22
C ALA A 95 19.60 16.95 2.26
N LYS A 96 20.25 17.98 2.83
CA LYS A 96 21.08 19.01 2.16
C LYS A 96 22.35 18.49 1.45
N THR A 97 22.59 17.19 1.47
CA THR A 97 23.82 16.58 0.93
C THR A 97 23.69 16.41 -0.58
N THR A 98 24.70 16.79 -1.35
CA THR A 98 24.72 16.77 -2.83
C THR A 98 25.38 15.52 -3.43
N SER A 99 25.53 14.45 -2.65
CA SER A 99 26.22 13.22 -3.09
C SER A 99 25.37 12.38 -4.05
N LYS A 100 26.06 11.65 -4.95
CA LYS A 100 25.44 10.64 -5.82
C LYS A 100 24.89 9.50 -4.97
N ILE A 101 23.74 8.98 -5.36
CA ILE A 101 23.10 7.83 -4.73
C ILE A 101 23.72 6.54 -5.30
N LYS A 102 24.32 5.75 -4.42
CA LYS A 102 24.92 4.43 -4.73
C LYS A 102 24.31 3.30 -3.92
N LYS A 103 23.78 3.59 -2.73
CA LYS A 103 23.16 2.60 -1.85
C LYS A 103 21.76 3.05 -1.43
N ILE A 104 20.76 2.23 -1.75
CA ILE A 104 19.36 2.42 -1.35
C ILE A 104 18.96 1.31 -0.39
N ILE A 105 18.28 1.66 0.70
CA ILE A 105 17.64 0.70 1.61
C ILE A 105 16.13 0.81 1.47
N VAL A 106 15.48 -0.30 1.14
CA VAL A 106 14.02 -0.40 1.23
C VAL A 106 13.66 -0.93 2.62
N ALA A 107 12.93 -0.15 3.40
CA ALA A 107 12.60 -0.47 4.77
C ALA A 107 11.11 -0.74 4.98
N CYS A 108 10.77 -1.80 5.70
CA CYS A 108 9.43 -2.06 6.22
C CYS A 108 9.50 -2.42 7.70
N ASP A 109 8.39 -2.72 8.35
CA ASP A 109 8.38 -2.93 9.81
C ASP A 109 9.33 -4.04 10.28
N SER A 110 9.20 -5.26 9.74
CA SER A 110 10.04 -6.42 10.08
C SER A 110 11.26 -6.61 9.17
N GLY A 111 11.33 -5.90 8.04
CA GLY A 111 12.44 -5.99 7.11
C GLY A 111 12.54 -7.26 6.26
N MET A 112 11.59 -8.21 6.36
CA MET A 112 11.65 -9.49 5.65
C MET A 112 10.69 -9.63 4.46
N GLY A 113 9.43 -9.20 4.62
CA GLY A 113 8.39 -9.37 3.60
C GLY A 113 8.34 -8.20 2.62
N SER A 114 7.53 -7.20 2.95
CA SER A 114 7.24 -6.06 2.06
C SER A 114 8.48 -5.29 1.60
N SER A 115 9.51 -5.19 2.43
CA SER A 115 10.78 -4.54 2.09
C SER A 115 11.60 -5.34 1.07
N ALA A 116 11.66 -6.67 1.20
CA ALA A 116 12.35 -7.53 0.24
C ALA A 116 11.64 -7.51 -1.13
N MET A 117 10.31 -7.52 -1.12
CA MET A 117 9.49 -7.37 -2.32
C MET A 117 9.72 -6.01 -2.98
N GLY A 118 9.64 -4.92 -2.20
CA GLY A 118 9.90 -3.57 -2.69
C GLY A 118 11.33 -3.36 -3.20
N ALA A 119 12.32 -3.98 -2.56
CA ALA A 119 13.71 -3.96 -3.03
C ALA A 119 13.85 -4.68 -4.39
N SER A 120 13.14 -5.79 -4.56
CA SER A 120 13.14 -6.55 -5.83
C SER A 120 12.50 -5.76 -6.96
N VAL A 121 11.34 -5.14 -6.69
CA VAL A 121 10.64 -4.26 -7.63
C VAL A 121 11.52 -3.06 -7.97
N LEU A 122 12.09 -2.38 -6.98
CA LEU A 122 12.97 -1.24 -7.20
C LEU A 122 14.21 -1.60 -8.02
N LYS A 123 14.87 -2.73 -7.76
CA LYS A 123 16.00 -3.22 -8.58
C LYS A 123 15.59 -3.39 -10.04
N ASN A 124 14.42 -3.96 -10.29
CA ASN A 124 13.89 -4.13 -11.64
C ASN A 124 13.65 -2.76 -12.32
N ILE A 125 13.01 -1.82 -11.62
CA ILE A 125 12.75 -0.46 -12.14
C ILE A 125 14.05 0.29 -12.43
N LEU A 126 15.04 0.22 -11.53
CA LEU A 126 16.35 0.84 -11.72
C LEU A 126 17.11 0.24 -12.90
N LYS A 127 17.05 -1.08 -13.08
CA LYS A 127 17.64 -1.76 -14.25
C LYS A 127 16.99 -1.26 -15.56
N LYS A 128 15.65 -1.19 -15.63
CA LYS A 128 14.93 -0.63 -16.78
C LYS A 128 15.27 0.85 -17.04
N SER A 129 15.53 1.60 -15.97
CA SER A 129 15.82 3.05 -16.02
C SER A 129 17.31 3.38 -16.24
N GLY A 130 18.19 2.38 -16.39
CA GLY A 130 19.63 2.58 -16.64
C GLY A 130 20.47 2.89 -15.41
N TYR A 131 19.99 2.54 -14.20
CA TYR A 131 20.67 2.73 -12.92
C TYR A 131 21.04 1.39 -12.24
N ALA A 132 21.46 0.39 -13.03
CA ALA A 132 21.78 -0.95 -12.52
C ALA A 132 22.97 -0.98 -11.53
N ASP A 133 23.82 0.05 -11.54
CA ASP A 133 25.00 0.15 -10.67
C ASP A 133 24.66 0.56 -9.21
N ILE A 134 23.39 0.86 -8.92
CA ILE A 134 22.95 1.23 -7.57
C ILE A 134 22.68 -0.03 -6.75
N SER A 135 23.34 -0.17 -5.61
CA SER A 135 23.07 -1.23 -4.65
C SER A 135 21.72 -0.99 -3.96
N VAL A 136 20.86 -2.00 -3.96
CA VAL A 136 19.59 -1.98 -3.25
C VAL A 136 19.55 -3.11 -2.23
N GLU A 137 19.42 -2.74 -0.97
CA GLU A 137 19.29 -3.63 0.18
C GLU A 137 17.90 -3.44 0.83
N HIS A 138 17.51 -4.35 1.71
CA HIS A 138 16.29 -4.21 2.50
C HIS A 138 16.57 -4.41 3.99
N SER A 139 15.80 -3.74 4.86
CA SER A 139 15.94 -3.88 6.31
C SER A 139 14.66 -3.50 7.05
N SER A 140 14.67 -3.63 8.38
CA SER A 140 13.63 -3.06 9.23
C SER A 140 13.74 -1.54 9.27
N ALA A 141 12.62 -0.83 9.34
CA ALA A 141 12.57 0.60 9.63
C ALA A 141 13.22 0.97 10.99
N ASN A 142 13.42 -0.01 11.89
CA ASN A 142 14.14 0.17 13.14
C ASN A 142 15.66 -0.04 13.04
N GLN A 143 16.15 -0.53 11.90
CA GLN A 143 17.55 -0.89 11.70
C GLN A 143 18.02 -0.46 10.31
N ILE A 144 18.27 0.84 10.17
CA ILE A 144 18.77 1.45 8.94
C ILE A 144 20.30 1.55 9.03
N ALA A 145 21.00 1.04 8.02
CA ALA A 145 22.45 1.16 7.96
C ALA A 145 22.86 2.63 7.74
N PRO A 146 23.85 3.15 8.49
CA PRO A 146 24.23 4.57 8.44
C PRO A 146 24.94 4.97 7.14
N ASP A 147 25.35 3.99 6.32
CA ASP A 147 25.99 4.18 5.02
C ASP A 147 24.99 4.26 3.86
N ALA A 148 23.68 4.26 4.13
CA ALA A 148 22.66 4.44 3.11
C ALA A 148 22.65 5.88 2.56
N ASP A 149 22.49 6.03 1.24
CA ASP A 149 22.30 7.35 0.62
C ASP A 149 20.81 7.73 0.58
N LEU A 150 19.95 6.72 0.38
CA LEU A 150 18.50 6.88 0.28
C LEU A 150 17.79 5.70 0.99
N VAL A 151 16.77 6.03 1.77
CA VAL A 151 15.86 5.07 2.37
C VAL A 151 14.47 5.25 1.77
N ILE A 152 13.88 4.15 1.30
CA ILE A 152 12.50 4.10 0.79
C ILE A 152 11.66 3.28 1.76
N THR A 153 10.57 3.83 2.27
CA THR A 153 9.70 3.14 3.23
C THR A 153 8.26 3.62 3.11
N LEU A 154 7.33 2.97 3.80
CA LEU A 154 5.95 3.46 3.87
C LEU A 154 5.87 4.81 4.56
N ASP A 155 4.96 5.68 4.14
CA ASP A 155 4.77 7.00 4.76
C ASP A 155 4.57 6.91 6.29
N SER A 156 3.82 5.90 6.74
CA SER A 156 3.57 5.61 8.16
C SER A 156 4.84 5.23 8.96
N LEU A 157 5.91 4.80 8.30
CA LEU A 157 7.16 4.33 8.92
C LEU A 157 8.31 5.32 8.76
N ILE A 158 8.13 6.45 8.06
CA ILE A 158 9.20 7.41 7.77
C ILE A 158 9.89 7.93 9.03
N GLU A 159 9.12 8.33 10.04
CA GLU A 159 9.70 8.91 11.25
C GLU A 159 10.51 7.89 12.05
N ARG A 160 10.04 6.63 12.07
CA ARG A 160 10.76 5.51 12.67
C ARG A 160 12.08 5.24 11.93
N ALA A 161 12.05 5.24 10.60
CA ALA A 161 13.25 5.08 9.76
C ALA A 161 14.27 6.22 9.93
N LYS A 162 13.81 7.46 10.09
CA LYS A 162 14.68 8.62 10.37
C LYS A 162 15.38 8.48 11.72
N LEU A 163 14.64 8.11 12.76
CA LEU A 163 15.19 7.88 14.09
C LEU A 163 16.24 6.76 14.10
N ALA A 164 16.01 5.68 13.35
CA ALA A 164 16.92 4.55 13.26
C ALA A 164 18.20 4.85 12.44
N GLY A 165 18.08 5.60 11.34
CA GLY A 165 19.24 5.93 10.49
C GLY A 165 20.16 6.97 11.13
N GLY A 166 19.62 7.85 11.98
CA GLY A 166 20.40 8.71 12.88
C GLY A 166 21.39 9.67 12.21
N SER A 167 21.31 9.83 10.89
CA SER A 167 22.24 10.62 10.09
C SER A 167 21.50 11.56 9.15
N ASP A 168 21.83 12.85 9.24
CA ASP A 168 21.31 13.91 8.37
C ASP A 168 21.80 13.77 6.91
N SER A 169 22.69 12.83 6.62
CA SER A 169 23.17 12.57 5.26
C SER A 169 22.21 11.71 4.44
N ILE A 170 21.33 10.96 5.10
CA ILE A 170 20.43 9.98 4.47
C ILE A 170 19.18 10.70 3.97
N SER A 171 18.82 10.49 2.70
CA SER A 171 17.54 10.96 2.17
C SER A 171 16.44 9.93 2.48
N TYR A 172 15.21 10.38 2.75
CA TYR A 172 14.09 9.49 3.04
C TYR A 172 12.93 9.80 2.09
N LEU A 173 12.43 8.79 1.37
CA LEU A 173 11.29 8.93 0.47
C LEU A 173 10.16 7.97 0.82
N PRO A 174 8.91 8.46 0.93
CA PRO A 174 7.75 7.61 1.11
C PRO A 174 7.39 6.89 -0.18
N VAL A 175 6.90 5.67 -0.03
CA VAL A 175 6.04 4.99 -1.01
C VAL A 175 4.75 4.58 -0.31
N ASN A 176 3.66 4.44 -1.05
CA ASN A 176 2.41 3.91 -0.48
C ASN A 176 2.30 2.40 -0.73
N ASN A 177 2.95 1.90 -1.78
CA ASN A 177 2.83 0.54 -2.26
C ASN A 177 4.19 0.02 -2.76
N PHE A 178 4.59 -1.15 -2.30
CA PHE A 178 5.87 -1.75 -2.70
C PHE A 178 5.82 -2.50 -4.05
N LEU A 179 4.62 -2.80 -4.56
CA LEU A 179 4.42 -3.56 -5.79
C LEU A 179 3.96 -2.70 -6.98
N LYS A 180 3.50 -1.46 -6.76
CA LYS A 180 3.11 -0.56 -7.85
C LYS A 180 4.29 0.26 -8.36
N GLU A 181 4.63 0.09 -9.63
CA GLU A 181 5.74 0.81 -10.29
C GLU A 181 5.57 2.35 -10.24
N ASP A 182 4.34 2.85 -10.35
CA ASP A 182 4.03 4.29 -10.32
C ASP A 182 4.43 4.96 -8.99
N ASP A 183 4.34 4.24 -7.87
CA ASP A 183 4.70 4.79 -6.55
C ASP A 183 6.21 5.04 -6.41
N TYR A 184 7.04 4.38 -7.23
CA TYR A 184 8.47 4.59 -7.26
C TYR A 184 8.89 5.76 -8.15
N LYS A 185 8.00 6.30 -8.97
CA LYS A 185 8.34 7.39 -9.90
C LYS A 185 8.99 8.61 -9.20
N PRO A 186 8.49 9.11 -8.05
CA PRO A 186 9.16 10.19 -7.33
C PRO A 186 10.59 9.83 -6.87
N ALA A 187 10.82 8.56 -6.50
CA ALA A 187 12.14 8.09 -6.11
C ALA A 187 13.09 7.99 -7.31
N ILE A 188 12.61 7.54 -8.47
CA ILE A 188 13.41 7.51 -9.69
C ILE A 188 13.74 8.93 -10.17
N ASP A 189 12.77 9.86 -10.14
CA ASP A 189 13.00 11.27 -10.49
C ASP A 189 14.03 11.90 -9.55
N PHE A 190 13.96 11.60 -8.25
CA PHE A 190 14.95 12.03 -7.26
C PHE A 190 16.34 11.46 -7.57
N ILE A 191 16.45 10.16 -7.83
CA ILE A 191 17.72 9.51 -8.20
C ILE A 191 18.30 10.13 -9.47
N ALA A 192 17.47 10.35 -10.48
CA ALA A 192 17.88 11.00 -11.73
C ALA A 192 18.40 12.42 -11.49
N SER A 193 17.76 13.19 -10.62
CA SER A 193 18.19 14.54 -10.26
C SER A 193 19.54 14.57 -9.52
N ARG A 194 19.83 13.55 -8.69
CA ARG A 194 21.07 13.43 -7.92
C ARG A 194 22.22 12.82 -8.71
N ASN A 195 21.92 11.93 -9.65
CA ASN A 195 22.92 11.17 -10.38
C ASN A 195 23.20 11.72 -11.80
N GLN A 196 22.63 12.90 -12.15
CA GLN A 196 22.75 13.60 -13.45
C GLN A 196 23.67 12.92 -14.48
N ALA A 197 23.04 12.17 -15.38
CA ALA A 197 23.56 11.55 -16.60
C ALA A 197 25.03 11.07 -16.55
N THR A 198 25.20 9.83 -16.11
CA THR A 198 26.02 8.89 -16.89
C THR A 198 25.19 7.63 -17.04
N ALA A 199 24.26 7.66 -18.00
CA ALA A 199 23.65 6.45 -18.51
C ALA A 199 24.76 5.69 -19.24
N THR A 200 25.50 4.87 -18.52
CA THR A 200 26.40 3.90 -19.13
C THR A 200 25.49 2.85 -19.73
N LYS A 201 25.29 2.91 -21.05
CA LYS A 201 24.77 1.77 -21.81
C LYS A 201 25.80 0.65 -21.70
N THR A 202 25.58 -0.24 -20.75
CA THR A 202 26.23 -1.55 -20.75
C THR A 202 25.23 -2.51 -21.38
N GLU A 203 25.38 -2.75 -22.68
CA GLU A 203 24.91 -3.98 -23.31
C GLU A 203 25.83 -5.10 -22.82
N VAL A 204 25.41 -5.94 -21.87
CA VAL A 204 25.88 -7.33 -21.76
C VAL A 204 24.81 -8.21 -21.11
N ASP A 205 24.46 -9.26 -21.86
CA ASP A 205 23.86 -10.57 -21.60
C ASP A 205 22.47 -10.78 -20.94
N ASP A 206 21.74 -11.62 -21.68
CA ASP A 206 20.55 -12.45 -21.46
C ASP A 206 19.93 -12.55 -20.03
N PRO A 207 18.60 -12.75 -19.94
CA PRO A 207 17.89 -12.92 -18.69
C PRO A 207 18.03 -14.36 -18.21
N ASP A 208 19.18 -14.73 -17.64
CA ASP A 208 19.31 -16.06 -17.01
C ASP A 208 20.21 -16.12 -15.77
N ASP A 209 20.63 -14.98 -15.23
CA ASP A 209 21.52 -14.95 -14.04
C ASP A 209 20.76 -14.87 -12.69
N LEU A 210 19.62 -15.55 -12.64
CA LEU A 210 19.08 -16.11 -11.40
C LEU A 210 19.19 -17.64 -11.52
N VAL A 211 20.43 -18.14 -11.50
CA VAL A 211 20.68 -19.59 -11.54
C VAL A 211 19.88 -20.25 -10.41
N PRO A 212 18.86 -21.08 -10.72
CA PRO A 212 18.12 -21.79 -9.71
C PRO A 212 19.08 -22.79 -9.07
N THR A 213 19.33 -22.64 -7.77
CA THR A 213 20.07 -23.69 -7.08
C THR A 213 19.19 -24.94 -7.07
N LYS A 214 19.79 -26.10 -7.37
CA LYS A 214 19.14 -27.39 -7.67
C LYS A 214 18.25 -28.01 -6.56
N ASN A 215 17.81 -27.24 -5.57
CA ASN A 215 16.93 -27.68 -4.48
C ASN A 215 15.59 -26.93 -4.41
N GLU A 216 15.19 -26.18 -5.44
CA GLU A 216 13.95 -25.39 -5.46
C GLU A 216 12.65 -26.18 -5.68
N ALA A 217 12.72 -27.49 -5.87
CA ALA A 217 11.52 -28.29 -6.06
C ALA A 217 10.71 -28.41 -4.75
N LYS A 218 9.52 -27.76 -4.77
CA LYS A 218 8.33 -27.99 -3.91
C LYS A 218 8.08 -27.04 -2.73
N VAL A 219 8.38 -25.75 -2.85
CA VAL A 219 8.02 -24.77 -1.81
C VAL A 219 6.55 -24.30 -1.88
N LEU A 220 5.95 -24.33 -3.07
CA LEU A 220 4.51 -24.21 -3.26
C LEU A 220 3.98 -25.53 -3.85
N PRO A 221 3.63 -26.51 -3.01
CA PRO A 221 3.00 -27.71 -3.52
C PRO A 221 1.56 -27.41 -3.97
N LYS A 222 1.04 -28.16 -4.96
CA LYS A 222 -0.30 -27.93 -5.52
C LYS A 222 -1.38 -27.93 -4.43
N GLU A 223 -1.26 -28.80 -3.43
CA GLU A 223 -2.17 -28.87 -2.28
C GLU A 223 -2.21 -27.61 -1.39
N ASN A 224 -1.25 -26.70 -1.55
CA ASN A 224 -1.22 -25.41 -0.86
C ASN A 224 -1.93 -24.28 -1.61
N ILE A 225 -2.44 -24.56 -2.82
CA ILE A 225 -3.23 -23.62 -3.61
C ILE A 225 -4.71 -23.90 -3.33
N LYS A 226 -5.48 -22.84 -3.05
CA LYS A 226 -6.92 -22.90 -2.81
C LYS A 226 -7.63 -21.90 -3.71
N LEU A 227 -8.43 -22.43 -4.62
CA LEU A 227 -9.25 -21.65 -5.56
C LEU A 227 -10.59 -21.26 -4.92
N HIS A 228 -11.21 -20.21 -5.45
CA HIS A 228 -12.58 -19.80 -5.12
C HIS A 228 -12.85 -19.69 -3.62
N GLN A 229 -11.89 -19.13 -2.88
CA GLN A 229 -12.08 -18.86 -1.46
C GLN A 229 -12.92 -17.60 -1.27
N HIS A 230 -13.61 -17.52 -0.14
CA HIS A 230 -14.41 -16.36 0.25
C HIS A 230 -14.17 -16.08 1.73
N PHE A 231 -13.85 -14.83 2.05
CA PHE A 231 -13.60 -14.38 3.42
C PHE A 231 -14.29 -13.04 3.63
N ARG A 232 -14.80 -12.81 4.84
CA ARG A 232 -15.46 -11.55 5.21
C ARG A 232 -14.48 -10.53 5.78
N THR A 233 -13.40 -11.02 6.38
CA THR A 233 -12.41 -10.16 7.04
C THR A 233 -10.99 -10.57 6.67
N PRO A 234 -10.02 -9.64 6.79
CA PRO A 234 -8.60 -9.94 6.69
C PRO A 234 -8.17 -11.12 7.56
N GLU A 235 -8.64 -11.18 8.81
CA GLU A 235 -8.27 -12.21 9.78
C GLU A 235 -8.68 -13.60 9.31
N GLU A 236 -9.90 -13.76 8.76
CA GLU A 236 -10.36 -15.03 8.19
C GLU A 236 -9.44 -15.50 7.05
N ALA A 237 -9.01 -14.58 6.18
CA ALA A 237 -8.11 -14.87 5.07
C ALA A 237 -6.69 -15.25 5.56
N ILE A 238 -6.19 -14.56 6.58
CA ILE A 238 -4.88 -14.80 7.20
C ILE A 238 -4.88 -16.16 7.91
N GLU A 239 -5.92 -16.46 8.69
CA GLU A 239 -6.10 -17.74 9.36
C GLU A 239 -6.16 -18.90 8.36
N ALA A 240 -6.93 -18.75 7.28
CA ALA A 240 -7.01 -19.76 6.24
C ALA A 240 -5.65 -20.01 5.57
N ALA A 241 -4.88 -18.95 5.30
CA ALA A 241 -3.55 -19.06 4.68
C ALA A 241 -2.58 -19.79 5.61
N GLY A 242 -2.61 -19.47 6.91
CA GLY A 242 -1.84 -20.15 7.94
C GLY A 242 -2.28 -21.60 8.16
N GLN A 243 -3.57 -21.89 8.09
CA GLN A 243 -4.11 -23.24 8.24
C GLN A 243 -3.66 -24.17 7.11
N VAL A 244 -3.55 -23.67 5.87
CA VAL A 244 -2.97 -24.44 4.76
C VAL A 244 -1.50 -24.80 5.06
N LEU A 245 -0.71 -23.83 5.53
CA LEU A 245 0.69 -24.06 5.90
C LEU A 245 0.81 -25.08 7.06
N ALA A 246 -0.02 -24.96 8.09
CA ALA A 246 -0.01 -25.84 9.26
C ALA A 246 -0.43 -27.28 8.88
N SER A 247 -1.53 -27.42 8.14
CA SER A 247 -2.08 -28.72 7.73
C SER A 247 -1.11 -29.51 6.85
N ASN A 248 -0.30 -28.82 6.04
CA ASN A 248 0.71 -29.44 5.17
C ASN A 248 2.12 -29.48 5.80
N GLY A 249 2.20 -29.22 7.11
CA GLY A 249 3.39 -29.47 7.93
C GLY A 249 4.53 -28.45 7.75
N PHE A 250 4.23 -27.26 7.23
CA PHE A 250 5.23 -26.18 7.09
C PHE A 250 5.47 -25.46 8.42
N VAL A 251 4.43 -25.31 9.23
CA VAL A 251 4.48 -24.59 10.50
C VAL A 251 3.77 -25.36 11.62
N ASP A 252 3.95 -24.90 12.85
CA ASP A 252 3.06 -25.21 13.97
C ASP A 252 1.76 -24.40 13.88
N THR A 253 0.65 -24.91 14.46
CA THR A 253 -0.63 -24.18 14.46
C THR A 253 -0.54 -22.85 15.20
N THR A 254 0.34 -22.73 16.20
CA THR A 254 0.60 -21.47 16.93
C THR A 254 1.33 -20.41 16.09
N TYR A 255 1.73 -20.73 14.86
CA TYR A 255 2.26 -19.74 13.91
C TYR A 255 1.16 -18.82 13.38
N ILE A 256 -0.09 -19.30 13.33
CA ILE A 256 -1.25 -18.53 12.86
C ILE A 256 -1.47 -17.31 13.76
N ASP A 257 -1.33 -17.48 15.08
CA ASP A 257 -1.40 -16.38 16.05
C ASP A 257 -0.37 -15.28 15.77
N ASP A 258 0.83 -15.65 15.30
CA ASP A 258 1.87 -14.68 14.96
C ASP A 258 1.58 -13.97 13.64
N MET A 259 0.96 -14.66 12.67
CA MET A 259 0.50 -14.04 11.42
C MET A 259 -0.59 -12.99 11.67
N LEU A 260 -1.51 -13.28 12.58
CA LEU A 260 -2.56 -12.35 13.00
C LEU A 260 -1.98 -11.14 13.72
N LYS A 261 -1.13 -11.36 14.73
CA LYS A 261 -0.42 -10.26 15.43
C LYS A 261 0.37 -9.39 14.49
N ARG A 262 1.06 -10.00 13.52
CA ARG A 262 1.80 -9.25 12.50
C ARG A 262 0.88 -8.30 11.71
N ASN A 263 -0.35 -8.71 11.40
CA ASN A 263 -1.34 -7.86 10.72
C ASN A 263 -1.92 -6.78 11.65
N GLU A 264 -2.13 -7.08 12.93
CA GLU A 264 -2.57 -6.11 13.94
C GLU A 264 -1.56 -4.95 14.09
N ASP A 265 -0.26 -5.26 14.04
CA ASP A 265 0.81 -4.26 14.13
C ASP A 265 0.88 -3.38 12.87
N LEU A 266 0.79 -3.99 11.69
CA LEU A 266 0.76 -3.31 10.40
C LEU A 266 0.13 -4.23 9.35
N SER A 267 -0.79 -3.69 8.55
CA SER A 267 -1.47 -4.44 7.48
C SER A 267 -0.50 -5.27 6.64
N VAL A 268 -0.87 -6.53 6.40
CA VAL A 268 -0.13 -7.43 5.50
C VAL A 268 -0.57 -7.29 4.03
N TYR A 269 -1.48 -6.36 3.74
CA TYR A 269 -1.72 -5.89 2.38
C TYR A 269 -0.46 -5.19 1.85
N VAL A 270 0.00 -5.60 0.68
CA VAL A 270 1.26 -5.08 0.10
C VAL A 270 1.04 -4.30 -1.18
N GLY A 271 -0.20 -4.25 -1.65
CA GLY A 271 -0.57 -3.58 -2.88
C GLY A 271 -0.93 -4.48 -4.04
N ASN A 272 -1.41 -3.87 -5.11
CA ASN A 272 -1.78 -4.53 -6.37
C ASN A 272 -2.72 -5.72 -6.16
N HIS A 273 -3.68 -5.56 -5.25
CA HIS A 273 -4.63 -6.61 -4.87
C HIS A 273 -4.01 -7.88 -4.27
N VAL A 274 -2.84 -7.77 -3.64
CA VAL A 274 -2.15 -8.88 -2.97
C VAL A 274 -1.98 -8.60 -1.48
N ALA A 275 -2.22 -9.63 -0.66
CA ALA A 275 -1.84 -9.66 0.75
C ALA A 275 -0.83 -10.79 1.02
N VAL A 276 0.16 -10.54 1.87
CA VAL A 276 1.27 -11.46 2.15
C VAL A 276 1.40 -11.73 3.65
N PRO A 277 0.47 -12.51 4.23
CA PRO A 277 0.56 -12.84 5.64
C PRO A 277 1.76 -13.72 5.98
N HIS A 278 2.47 -13.35 7.03
CA HIS A 278 3.67 -14.02 7.54
C HIS A 278 3.75 -13.81 9.05
N GLY A 279 4.48 -14.68 9.75
CA GLY A 279 4.70 -14.54 11.18
C GLY A 279 5.64 -13.39 11.56
N LEU A 280 5.94 -13.29 12.85
CA LEU A 280 6.87 -12.31 13.42
C LEU A 280 8.33 -12.77 13.20
N GLU A 281 9.29 -11.86 13.39
CA GLU A 281 10.73 -12.18 13.34
C GLU A 281 11.14 -13.27 14.36
N THR A 282 10.43 -13.34 15.50
CA THR A 282 10.69 -14.32 16.55
C THR A 282 10.00 -15.68 16.33
N SER A 283 9.29 -15.84 15.20
CA SER A 283 8.47 -17.03 14.91
C SER A 283 9.26 -18.22 14.34
N ASP A 284 10.58 -18.10 14.12
CA ASP A 284 11.43 -19.14 13.52
C ASP A 284 11.28 -20.53 14.17
N SER A 285 11.14 -20.57 15.50
CA SER A 285 10.96 -21.82 16.25
C SER A 285 9.68 -22.59 15.90
N LYS A 286 8.69 -21.89 15.34
CA LYS A 286 7.39 -22.45 14.90
C LYS A 286 7.41 -22.88 13.42
N ILE A 287 8.49 -22.61 12.69
CA ILE A 287 8.64 -22.94 11.27
C ILE A 287 9.41 -24.26 11.13
N LYS A 288 8.71 -25.29 10.66
CA LYS A 288 9.29 -26.62 10.44
C LYS A 288 10.13 -26.64 9.17
N LYS A 289 9.60 -26.08 8.09
CA LYS A 289 10.24 -25.96 6.76
C LYS A 289 9.68 -24.74 6.00
N SER A 290 10.47 -24.19 5.08
CA SER A 290 10.02 -23.09 4.22
C SER A 290 8.87 -23.53 3.30
N GLY A 291 7.88 -22.66 3.09
CA GLY A 291 6.62 -22.99 2.42
C GLY A 291 5.79 -21.77 2.06
N LEU A 292 4.95 -21.93 1.03
CA LEU A 292 3.98 -20.94 0.60
C LEU A 292 2.57 -21.54 0.57
N SER A 293 1.56 -20.76 0.92
CA SER A 293 0.16 -21.02 0.60
C SER A 293 -0.38 -19.92 -0.31
N VAL A 294 -1.25 -20.27 -1.24
CA VAL A 294 -1.89 -19.31 -2.16
C VAL A 294 -3.39 -19.51 -2.09
N LEU A 295 -4.11 -18.47 -1.67
CA LEU A 295 -5.56 -18.43 -1.69
C LEU A 295 -6.00 -17.43 -2.76
N GLN A 296 -6.78 -17.90 -3.71
CA GLN A 296 -7.48 -17.06 -4.68
C GLN A 296 -8.84 -16.68 -4.10
N VAL A 297 -9.12 -15.37 -4.06
CA VAL A 297 -10.36 -14.80 -3.52
C VAL A 297 -11.01 -13.92 -4.61
N PRO A 298 -11.80 -14.49 -5.53
CA PRO A 298 -12.29 -13.75 -6.71
C PRO A 298 -13.16 -12.54 -6.37
N GLU A 299 -13.87 -12.54 -5.25
CA GLU A 299 -14.69 -11.41 -4.79
C GLU A 299 -13.87 -10.34 -4.05
N GLY A 300 -12.65 -10.68 -3.65
CA GLY A 300 -11.76 -9.83 -2.87
C GLY A 300 -12.07 -9.83 -1.37
N VAL A 301 -11.05 -9.47 -0.59
CA VAL A 301 -11.16 -9.18 0.85
C VAL A 301 -10.68 -7.76 1.09
N GLU A 302 -11.47 -6.93 1.77
CA GLU A 302 -11.11 -5.55 2.09
C GLU A 302 -10.19 -5.50 3.32
N PHE A 303 -8.94 -5.07 3.12
CA PHE A 303 -7.94 -4.84 4.17
C PHE A 303 -7.94 -3.40 4.70
N GLY A 304 -8.55 -2.49 3.94
CA GLY A 304 -8.61 -1.06 4.23
C GLY A 304 -9.36 -0.31 3.11
N PRO A 305 -9.52 1.02 3.23
CA PRO A 305 -10.19 1.82 2.20
C PRO A 305 -9.49 1.67 0.85
N ASP A 306 -10.21 1.16 -0.15
CA ASP A 306 -9.71 0.83 -1.50
C ASP A 306 -8.59 -0.24 -1.55
N GLU A 307 -8.32 -0.93 -0.44
CA GLU A 307 -7.32 -2.01 -0.34
C GLU A 307 -8.00 -3.38 -0.41
N ILE A 308 -8.41 -3.78 -1.61
CA ILE A 308 -9.05 -5.08 -1.86
C ILE A 308 -7.99 -6.09 -2.30
N ALA A 309 -7.85 -7.23 -1.61
CA ALA A 309 -6.95 -8.31 -1.98
C ALA A 309 -7.70 -9.47 -2.68
N TYR A 310 -7.26 -9.84 -3.89
CA TYR A 310 -7.76 -11.00 -4.63
C TYR A 310 -6.85 -12.22 -4.48
N VAL A 311 -5.60 -12.01 -4.06
CA VAL A 311 -4.61 -13.07 -3.89
C VAL A 311 -3.98 -12.94 -2.51
N ILE A 312 -4.07 -14.01 -1.72
CA ILE A 312 -3.47 -14.09 -0.38
C ILE A 312 -2.33 -15.10 -0.44
N ILE A 313 -1.11 -14.67 -0.11
CA ILE A 313 0.07 -15.52 -0.14
C ILE A 313 0.64 -15.67 1.27
N GLY A 314 0.32 -16.79 1.92
CA GLY A 314 0.87 -17.11 3.23
C GLY A 314 2.31 -17.58 3.10
N ILE A 315 3.20 -17.07 3.96
CA ILE A 315 4.63 -17.37 3.89
C ILE A 315 5.11 -17.95 5.22
N ALA A 316 5.78 -19.11 5.11
CA ALA A 316 6.62 -19.67 6.15
C ALA A 316 8.06 -19.68 5.62
N GLY A 317 8.93 -18.83 6.17
CA GLY A 317 10.32 -18.72 5.73
C GLY A 317 11.29 -19.21 6.81
N LYS A 318 12.12 -20.21 6.49
CA LYS A 318 13.24 -20.63 7.34
C LYS A 318 14.54 -20.25 6.64
N SER A 319 15.35 -19.38 7.26
CA SER A 319 16.63 -18.84 6.70
C SER A 319 16.49 -18.11 5.36
N ASP A 320 17.58 -17.58 4.80
CA ASP A 320 17.62 -16.68 3.60
C ASP A 320 16.89 -17.19 2.35
N THR A 321 16.60 -18.49 2.24
CA THR A 321 15.81 -19.09 1.14
C THR A 321 14.43 -18.44 0.95
N HIS A 322 13.83 -17.87 2.01
CA HIS A 322 12.54 -17.19 1.89
C HIS A 322 12.58 -15.89 1.07
N LEU A 323 13.71 -15.18 1.08
CA LEU A 323 13.88 -13.90 0.39
C LEU A 323 13.97 -14.08 -1.13
N GLU A 324 14.64 -15.15 -1.59
CA GLU A 324 14.73 -15.48 -3.02
C GLU A 324 13.35 -15.80 -3.61
N MET A 325 12.50 -16.50 -2.86
CA MET A 325 11.13 -16.81 -3.28
C MET A 325 10.23 -15.59 -3.29
N LEU A 326 10.31 -14.77 -2.24
CA LEU A 326 9.64 -13.49 -2.17
C LEU A 326 9.99 -12.63 -3.38
N THR A 327 11.27 -12.58 -3.74
CA THR A 327 11.76 -11.85 -4.92
C THR A 327 11.06 -12.32 -6.21
N LYS A 328 11.06 -13.63 -6.49
CA LYS A 328 10.42 -14.18 -7.70
C LYS A 328 8.92 -13.88 -7.74
N ILE A 329 8.23 -14.11 -6.63
CA ILE A 329 6.78 -13.87 -6.53
C ILE A 329 6.46 -12.39 -6.69
N SER A 330 7.26 -11.49 -6.12
CA SER A 330 7.07 -10.04 -6.26
C SER A 330 7.17 -9.59 -7.70
N LEU A 331 8.13 -10.12 -8.45
CA LEU A 331 8.31 -9.79 -9.86
C LEU A 331 7.13 -10.24 -10.73
N VAL A 332 6.46 -11.33 -10.36
CA VAL A 332 5.23 -11.77 -11.03
C VAL A 332 4.06 -10.86 -10.63
N LEU A 333 3.91 -10.58 -9.34
CA LEU A 333 2.75 -9.88 -8.77
C LEU A 333 2.81 -8.36 -8.89
N MET A 334 3.93 -7.78 -9.31
CA MET A 334 3.98 -6.36 -9.67
C MET A 334 3.22 -6.05 -10.97
N ASP A 335 2.99 -7.06 -11.81
CA ASP A 335 2.15 -6.94 -13.01
C ASP A 335 0.68 -7.21 -12.65
N GLU A 336 -0.13 -6.15 -12.67
CA GLU A 336 -1.58 -6.22 -12.42
C GLU A 336 -2.28 -7.23 -13.34
N ALA A 337 -1.80 -7.43 -14.57
CA ALA A 337 -2.36 -8.44 -15.47
C ALA A 337 -2.13 -9.87 -14.97
N ASN A 338 -1.03 -10.13 -14.26
CA ASN A 338 -0.78 -11.43 -13.64
C ASN A 338 -1.66 -11.64 -12.42
N VAL A 339 -1.90 -10.59 -11.63
CA VAL A 339 -2.84 -10.67 -10.50
C VAL A 339 -4.26 -10.96 -11.00
N GLU A 340 -4.70 -10.32 -12.08
CA GLU A 340 -6.01 -10.62 -12.68
C GLU A 340 -6.09 -12.05 -13.22
N LYS A 341 -5.03 -12.57 -13.87
CA LYS A 341 -4.98 -13.99 -14.29
C LYS A 341 -5.12 -14.93 -13.10
N ILE A 342 -4.44 -14.65 -11.98
CA ILE A 342 -4.57 -15.47 -10.76
C ILE A 342 -6.00 -15.36 -10.22
N ARG A 343 -6.58 -14.15 -10.17
CA ARG A 343 -7.95 -13.90 -9.72
C ARG A 343 -9.00 -14.67 -10.55
N SER A 344 -8.79 -14.80 -11.86
CA SER A 344 -9.70 -15.48 -12.78
C SER A 344 -9.37 -16.95 -13.06
N ALA A 345 -8.29 -17.49 -12.47
CA ALA A 345 -7.85 -18.85 -12.72
C ALA A 345 -8.91 -19.90 -12.34
N GLU A 346 -9.05 -20.94 -13.15
CA GLU A 346 -9.99 -22.06 -12.94
C GLU A 346 -9.29 -23.33 -12.44
N SER A 347 -7.96 -23.33 -12.36
CA SER A 347 -7.17 -24.47 -11.88
C SER A 347 -5.92 -24.04 -11.13
N GLU A 348 -5.41 -24.91 -10.25
CA GLU A 348 -4.17 -24.61 -9.53
C GLU A 348 -2.97 -24.63 -10.49
N GLU A 349 -3.05 -25.40 -11.58
CA GLU A 349 -2.07 -25.38 -12.69
C GLU A 349 -1.92 -23.99 -13.31
N GLU A 350 -3.01 -23.28 -13.54
CA GLU A 350 -2.96 -21.92 -14.09
C GLU A 350 -2.27 -20.96 -13.14
N ILE A 351 -2.55 -21.04 -11.84
CA ILE A 351 -1.87 -20.23 -10.82
C ILE A 351 -0.37 -20.57 -10.78
N MET A 352 -0.01 -21.85 -10.78
CA MET A 352 1.40 -22.27 -10.81
C MET A 352 2.12 -21.75 -12.07
N ALA A 353 1.45 -21.79 -13.23
CA ALA A 353 1.99 -21.30 -14.48
C ALA A 353 2.23 -19.78 -14.46
N VAL A 354 1.34 -19.00 -13.85
CA VAL A 354 1.55 -17.54 -13.70
C VAL A 354 2.71 -17.25 -12.76
N LEU A 355 2.82 -17.98 -11.64
CA LEU A 355 3.86 -17.75 -10.64
C LEU A 355 5.25 -18.22 -11.07
N ASN A 356 5.39 -18.96 -12.18
CA ASN A 356 6.65 -19.54 -12.65
C ASN A 356 7.38 -20.39 -11.59
N ILE A 357 6.64 -21.07 -10.71
CA ILE A 357 7.19 -21.95 -9.67
C ILE A 357 6.97 -23.40 -10.13
N SER A 358 8.04 -24.10 -10.52
CA SER A 358 8.04 -25.49 -11.02
C SER A 358 8.73 -26.46 -10.07
#